data_AF-C1IFU4-F1
#
_entry.id   AF-C1IFU4-F1
#
_cell.length_a   1.000
_cell.length_b   1.000
_cell.length_c   1.000
_cell.angle_alpha   90.00
_cell.angle_beta   90.00
_cell.angle_gamma   90.00
#
_symmetry.space_group_name_H-M   'P 1'
#
loop_
_entity.id
_entity.type
_entity.pdbx_description
1 polymer ?
#
loop_
_entity_poly.entity_id
_entity_poly.type
_entity_poly.pdbx_seq_one_letter_code
_entity_poly.pdbx_strand_id
1 'polypeptide(L)'
;VVYFHGGGWVLADPQVYDATPRALVNLANCIVVSVNYRKAPEHPFPAAHDDAAAAYHWVVTNAASLNGDPARMAVGGDSAGGNL
;
A
#
# COMPACT_ATOMS: atom_id res chain seq x y z
N VAL A 1 -2.05 7.66 3.76
CA VAL A 1 -2.15 6.21 4.05
C VAL A 1 -1.40 5.45 2.98
N VAL A 2 -0.45 4.59 3.36
CA VAL A 2 0.15 3.62 2.43
C VAL A 2 -0.68 2.35 2.49
N TYR A 3 -1.22 1.91 1.35
CA TYR A 3 -2.17 0.79 1.29
C TYR A 3 -1.55 -0.40 0.56
N PHE A 4 -1.63 -1.57 1.20
CA PHE A 4 -1.22 -2.86 0.64
C PHE A 4 -2.46 -3.74 0.43
N HIS A 5 -2.74 -4.10 -0.82
CA HIS A 5 -3.89 -4.92 -1.15
C HIS A 5 -3.73 -6.37 -0.69
N GLY A 6 -4.83 -7.10 -0.53
CA GLY A 6 -4.81 -8.54 -0.25
C GLY A 6 -4.49 -9.42 -1.47
N GLY A 7 -4.96 -10.67 -1.45
CA GLY A 7 -4.76 -11.61 -2.57
C GLY A 7 -3.70 -12.70 -2.32
N GLY A 8 -3.40 -13.00 -1.05
CA GLY A 8 -2.52 -14.12 -0.71
C GLY A 8 -1.10 -14.02 -1.30
N TRP A 9 -0.60 -12.80 -1.48
CA TRP A 9 0.70 -12.48 -2.13
C TRP A 9 0.83 -12.94 -3.58
N VAL A 10 -0.21 -13.49 -4.19
CA VAL A 10 -0.19 -14.10 -5.53
C VAL A 10 -1.15 -13.39 -6.48
N LEU A 11 -2.35 -13.06 -5.99
CA LEU A 11 -3.45 -12.55 -6.78
C LEU A 11 -3.58 -11.02 -6.66
N ALA A 12 -4.31 -10.46 -7.62
CA ALA A 12 -4.77 -9.08 -7.66
C ALA A 12 -3.67 -8.00 -7.78
N ASP A 13 -4.15 -6.78 -7.97
CA ASP A 13 -3.35 -5.58 -8.16
C ASP A 13 -4.17 -4.35 -7.68
N PRO A 14 -3.62 -3.13 -7.73
CA PRO A 14 -4.36 -1.94 -7.34
C PRO A 14 -5.64 -1.67 -8.14
N GLN A 15 -5.77 -2.18 -9.37
CA GLN A 15 -6.98 -1.98 -10.18
C GLN A 15 -8.12 -2.88 -9.66
N VAL A 16 -7.81 -4.12 -9.30
CA VAL A 16 -8.77 -5.04 -8.67
C VAL A 16 -9.24 -4.51 -7.32
N TYR A 17 -8.36 -3.87 -6.56
CA TYR A 17 -8.62 -3.39 -5.21
C TYR A 17 -9.03 -1.91 -5.10
N ASP A 18 -9.23 -1.20 -6.21
CA ASP A 18 -9.40 0.27 -6.29
C ASP A 18 -10.52 0.83 -5.38
N ALA A 19 -11.58 0.05 -5.14
CA ALA A 19 -12.71 0.47 -4.31
C ALA A 19 -12.32 0.82 -2.86
N THR A 20 -11.44 0.03 -2.24
CA THR A 20 -11.08 0.20 -0.82
C THR A 20 -10.21 1.44 -0.59
N PRO A 21 -9.09 1.67 -1.33
CA PRO A 21 -8.35 2.93 -1.30
C PRO A 21 -9.24 4.16 -1.55
N ARG A 22 -10.16 4.12 -2.52
CA ARG A 22 -11.08 5.24 -2.77
C ARG A 22 -12.02 5.52 -1.60
N ALA A 23 -12.56 4.47 -0.97
CA ALA A 23 -13.36 4.63 0.23
C ALA A 23 -12.56 5.28 1.36
N LEU A 24 -11.30 4.88 1.56
CA LEU A 24 -10.40 5.48 2.55
C LEU A 24 -10.11 6.96 2.26
N VAL A 25 -9.87 7.33 0.99
CA VAL A 25 -9.70 8.74 0.58
C VAL A 25 -10.91 9.56 1.02
N ASN A 26 -12.13 9.09 0.71
CA ASN A 26 -13.36 9.82 0.97
C ASN A 26 -13.72 9.90 2.46
N LEU A 27 -13.57 8.79 3.19
CA LEU A 27 -13.99 8.70 4.60
C LEU A 27 -12.98 9.36 5.56
N ALA A 28 -11.68 9.25 5.26
CA ALA A 28 -10.63 9.78 6.13
C ALA A 28 -10.06 11.14 5.66
N ASN A 29 -10.53 11.65 4.51
CA ASN A 29 -10.03 12.86 3.86
C ASN A 29 -8.50 12.86 3.78
N CYS A 30 -7.94 11.85 3.12
CA CYS A 30 -6.51 11.61 3.09
C CYS A 30 -6.02 11.21 1.71
N ILE A 31 -4.71 11.36 1.48
CA ILE A 31 -4.03 10.77 0.33
C ILE A 31 -3.79 9.29 0.60
N VAL A 32 -4.12 8.43 -0.38
CA VAL A 32 -3.81 7.01 -0.34
C VAL A 32 -2.81 6.66 -1.44
N VAL A 33 -1.70 6.02 -1.06
CA VAL A 33 -0.72 5.44 -2.00
C VAL A 33 -0.97 3.93 -2.03
N SER A 34 -1.60 3.43 -3.09
CA SER A 34 -1.86 2.01 -3.28
C SER A 34 -0.68 1.33 -3.95
N VAL A 35 0.00 0.43 -3.23
CA VAL A 35 1.28 -0.15 -3.67
C VAL A 35 1.06 -1.40 -4.50
N ASN A 36 1.67 -1.46 -5.68
CA ASN A 36 1.69 -2.67 -6.52
C ASN A 36 2.97 -3.47 -6.26
N TYR A 37 2.99 -4.20 -5.15
CA TYR A 37 4.15 -5.01 -4.77
C TYR A 37 4.31 -6.25 -5.67
N ARG A 38 5.54 -6.78 -5.74
CA ARG A 38 5.88 -8.03 -6.45
C ARG A 38 5.15 -9.24 -5.86
N LYS A 39 4.67 -10.13 -6.73
CA LYS A 39 3.81 -11.27 -6.36
C LYS A 39 4.55 -12.60 -6.51
N ALA A 40 4.19 -13.56 -5.66
CA ALA A 40 4.55 -14.96 -5.79
C ALA A 40 3.69 -15.64 -6.88
N PRO A 41 4.15 -16.75 -7.48
CA PRO A 41 5.41 -17.46 -7.22
C PRO A 41 6.66 -16.84 -7.89
N GLU A 42 6.51 -15.90 -8.82
CA GLU A 42 7.64 -15.28 -9.54
C GLU A 42 8.58 -14.54 -8.59
N HIS A 43 8.02 -13.96 -7.53
CA HIS A 43 8.74 -13.27 -6.48
C HIS A 43 8.26 -13.78 -5.11
N PRO A 44 8.82 -14.90 -4.61
CA PRO A 44 8.44 -15.44 -3.31
C PRO A 44 8.88 -14.53 -2.16
N PHE A 45 8.47 -14.89 -0.93
CA PHE A 45 8.96 -14.24 0.27
C PHE A 45 10.51 -14.12 0.25
N PRO A 46 11.10 -12.95 0.57
CA PRO A 46 10.47 -11.77 1.18
C PRO A 46 10.06 -10.64 0.21
N ALA A 47 9.98 -10.86 -1.11
CA ALA A 47 9.88 -9.77 -2.09
C ALA A 47 8.75 -8.75 -1.82
N ALA A 48 7.53 -9.21 -1.50
CA ALA A 48 6.42 -8.31 -1.17
C ALA A 48 6.66 -7.49 0.12
N HIS A 49 7.39 -8.05 1.10
CA HIS A 49 7.72 -7.36 2.35
C HIS A 49 8.78 -6.29 2.13
N ASP A 50 9.79 -6.61 1.31
CA ASP A 50 10.82 -5.65 0.91
C ASP A 50 10.20 -4.47 0.13
N ASP A 51 9.28 -4.76 -0.79
CA ASP A 51 8.56 -3.73 -1.55
C ASP A 51 7.65 -2.89 -0.66
N ALA A 52 6.97 -3.50 0.32
CA ALA A 52 6.13 -2.79 1.26
C ALA A 52 6.95 -1.80 2.12
N ALA A 53 8.08 -2.25 2.67
CA ALA A 53 8.98 -1.41 3.44
C ALA A 53 9.59 -0.29 2.56
N ALA A 54 10.06 -0.63 1.36
CA ALA A 54 10.61 0.35 0.43
C ALA A 54 9.58 1.42 0.02
N ALA A 55 8.34 1.01 -0.27
CA ALA A 55 7.26 1.91 -0.60
C ALA A 55 6.93 2.83 0.59
N TYR A 56 6.83 2.29 1.82
CA TYR A 56 6.59 3.10 3.01
C TYR A 56 7.68 4.17 3.20
N HIS A 57 8.96 3.78 3.16
CA HIS A 57 10.08 4.72 3.30
C HIS A 57 10.11 5.78 2.18
N TRP A 58 9.79 5.38 0.94
CA TRP A 58 9.66 6.31 -0.16
C TRP A 58 8.54 7.32 0.09
N VAL A 59 7.36 6.87 0.53
CA VAL A 59 6.23 7.78 0.81
C VAL A 59 6.54 8.70 1.98
N VAL A 60 7.17 8.22 3.07
CA VAL A 60 7.58 9.10 4.19
C VAL A 60 8.53 10.20 3.70
N THR A 61 9.50 9.85 2.86
CA THR A 61 10.48 10.79 2.32
C THR A 61 9.84 11.80 1.36
N ASN A 62 8.81 11.39 0.62
CA ASN A 62 8.17 12.19 -0.43
C ASN A 62 6.78 12.73 -0.05
N ALA A 63 6.34 12.56 1.21
CA ALA A 63 4.97 12.91 1.61
C ALA A 63 4.63 14.37 1.27
N ALA A 64 5.56 15.29 1.56
CA ALA A 64 5.38 16.72 1.28
C ALA A 64 5.22 17.01 -0.23
N SER A 65 5.95 16.32 -1.11
CA SER A 65 5.84 16.51 -2.56
C SER A 65 4.54 15.94 -3.14
N LEU A 66 3.89 15.03 -2.41
CA LEU A 66 2.55 14.51 -2.70
C LEU A 66 1.43 15.38 -2.11
N ASN A 67 1.74 16.54 -1.52
CA ASN A 67 0.83 17.37 -0.71
C ASN A 67 0.29 16.67 0.54
N GLY A 68 1.02 15.68 1.06
CA GLY A 68 0.75 15.00 2.33
C GLY A 68 1.53 15.59 3.50
N ASP A 69 1.15 15.18 4.71
CA ASP A 69 1.81 15.55 5.96
C ASP A 69 2.60 14.34 6.52
N PRO A 70 3.94 14.38 6.56
CA PRO A 70 4.77 13.27 7.06
C PRO A 70 4.58 13.00 8.56
N ALA A 71 4.02 13.93 9.33
CA ALA A 71 3.67 13.70 10.74
C ALA A 71 2.33 12.96 10.91
N ARG A 72 1.54 12.82 9.83
CA ARG A 72 0.22 12.18 9.82
C ARG A 72 0.18 10.99 8.87
N MET A 73 0.99 9.99 9.20
CA MET A 73 1.13 8.77 8.41
C MET A 73 0.35 7.60 9.01
N ALA A 74 -0.17 6.73 8.14
CA ALA A 74 -0.80 5.48 8.52
C ALA A 74 -0.55 4.43 7.43
N VAL A 75 -0.53 3.17 7.83
CA VAL A 75 -0.52 1.99 6.96
C VAL A 75 -1.86 1.29 7.06
N GLY A 76 -2.30 0.69 5.96
CA GLY A 76 -3.52 -0.10 5.92
C GLY A 76 -3.43 -1.21 4.88
N GLY A 77 -4.18 -2.27 5.10
CA GLY A 77 -4.24 -3.39 4.17
C GLY A 77 -5.26 -4.43 4.62
N ASP A 78 -5.61 -5.32 3.72
CA ASP A 78 -6.58 -6.39 3.94
C ASP A 78 -5.94 -7.77 3.73
N SER A 79 -6.33 -8.77 4.52
CA SER A 79 -5.85 -10.15 4.38
C SER A 79 -4.29 -10.21 4.34
N ALA A 80 -3.71 -10.73 3.25
CA ALA A 80 -2.26 -10.76 3.02
C ALA A 80 -1.62 -9.37 3.03
N GLY A 81 -2.31 -8.34 2.56
CA GLY A 81 -1.86 -6.95 2.64
C GLY A 81 -1.96 -6.37 4.05
N GLY A 82 -2.81 -6.93 4.91
CA GLY A 82 -2.82 -6.60 6.35
C GLY A 82 -1.74 -7.33 7.15
N ASN A 83 -1.12 -8.35 6.55
CA ASN A 83 0.06 -9.00 7.10
C ASN A 83 1.37 -8.27 6.73
N LEU A 84 1.41 -7.64 5.56
CA LEU A 84 2.47 -6.72 5.12
C LEU A 84 2.49 -5.45 5.99
#